data_AF-A0A7V9RJ71-F1
#
_entry.id   AF-A0A7V9RJ71-F1
#
_cell.length_a   1.000
_cell.length_b   1.000
_cell.length_c   1.000
_cell.angle_alpha   90.00
_cell.angle_beta   90.00
_cell.angle_gamma   90.00
#
_symmetry.space_group_name_H-M   'P 1'
#
loop_
_entity.id
_entity.type
_entity.pdbx_description
1 polymer ?
#
loop_
_entity_poly.entity_id
_entity_poly.type
_entity_poly.pdbx_seq_one_letter_code
_entity_poly.pdbx_strand_id
1 'polypeptide(L)'
;MKKPKKQIGVVQWPTDDLAAFESKLTAQRADPEHQGWERLASIMNEAARDPAIRNTDNAYWVAHFVRELVRAVDTASAQDFVMLFESKIATFRAEQKGSDPRAWVQGEWKQHRDAYDGNKSAFARDYVRRLHNERKKKVGLRRITDHWLKGM
;
A
#
# COMPACT_ATOMS: atom_id res chain seq x y z
N MET A 1 30.15 11.66 14.36
CA MET A 1 29.70 11.56 12.95
C MET A 1 28.20 11.35 12.90
N LYS A 2 27.41 12.34 12.47
CA LYS A 2 25.97 12.21 12.27
C LYS A 2 25.74 11.40 10.99
N LYS A 3 25.07 10.24 11.08
CA LYS A 3 24.66 9.46 9.90
C LYS A 3 23.69 10.32 9.06
N PRO A 4 23.80 10.32 7.71
CA PRO A 4 22.86 11.04 6.88
C PRO A 4 21.46 10.47 7.09
N LYS A 5 20.50 11.35 7.41
CA LYS A 5 19.07 11.02 7.45
C LYS A 5 18.69 10.50 6.06
N LYS A 6 18.41 9.20 5.92
CA LYS A 6 17.67 8.70 4.75
C LYS A 6 16.31 9.37 4.83
N GLN A 7 16.09 10.41 4.02
CA GLN A 7 14.75 10.86 3.71
C GLN A 7 14.05 9.64 3.09
N ILE A 8 13.20 8.98 3.86
CA ILE A 8 12.17 8.12 3.28
C ILE A 8 11.24 9.13 2.64
N GLY A 9 11.47 9.40 1.35
CA GLY A 9 10.56 10.20 0.57
C GLY A 9 9.19 9.57 0.74
N VAL A 10 8.20 10.37 1.11
CA VAL A 10 6.80 9.99 0.87
C VAL A 10 6.79 9.54 -0.58
N VAL A 11 6.63 8.23 -0.82
CA VAL A 11 6.53 7.72 -2.18
C VAL A 11 5.26 8.37 -2.70
N GLN A 12 5.44 9.44 -3.46
CA GLN A 12 4.35 10.14 -4.09
C GLN A 12 3.68 9.09 -4.95
N TRP A 13 2.41 8.84 -4.65
CA TRP A 13 1.58 8.02 -5.52
C TRP A 13 1.80 8.52 -6.94
N PRO A 14 2.07 7.66 -7.93
CA PRO A 14 2.52 8.10 -9.23
C PRO A 14 1.31 8.61 -10.01
N THR A 15 0.82 9.79 -9.64
CA THR A 15 -0.28 10.48 -10.30
C THR A 15 0.02 10.66 -11.78
N ASP A 16 1.30 10.88 -12.11
CA ASP A 16 1.76 11.03 -13.49
C ASP A 16 1.69 9.71 -14.27
N ASP A 17 2.05 8.58 -13.65
CA ASP A 17 1.94 7.27 -14.30
C ASP A 17 0.48 6.83 -14.45
N LEU A 18 -0.40 7.24 -13.53
CA LEU A 18 -1.85 7.01 -13.60
C LEU A 18 -2.50 7.84 -14.71
N ALA A 19 -2.15 9.12 -14.82
CA ALA A 19 -2.62 9.98 -15.90
C ALA A 19 -2.12 9.50 -17.28
N ALA A 20 -0.88 9.03 -17.36
CA ALA A 20 -0.33 8.43 -18.57
C ALA A 20 -1.06 7.13 -18.95
N PHE A 21 -1.38 6.30 -17.96
CA PHE A 21 -2.20 5.09 -18.16
C PHE A 21 -3.61 5.44 -18.66
N GLU A 22 -4.31 6.38 -18.01
CA GLU A 22 -5.64 6.84 -18.42
C GLU A 22 -5.66 7.44 -19.84
N SER A 23 -4.60 8.17 -20.20
CA SER A 23 -4.44 8.73 -21.55
C SER A 23 -4.30 7.62 -22.60
N LYS A 24 -3.47 6.59 -22.35
CA LYS A 24 -3.37 5.41 -23.23
C LYS A 24 -4.70 4.65 -23.29
N LEU A 25 -5.40 4.50 -22.18
CA LEU A 25 -6.72 3.86 -22.08
C LEU A 25 -7.78 4.56 -22.92
N THR A 26 -7.75 5.89 -22.93
CA THR A 26 -8.67 6.71 -23.74
C THR A 26 -8.41 6.54 -25.23
N ALA A 27 -7.14 6.42 -25.63
CA ALA A 27 -6.76 6.13 -27.03
C ALA A 27 -7.18 4.71 -27.48
N GLN A 28 -7.26 3.77 -26.53
CA GLN A 28 -7.65 2.36 -26.74
C GLN A 28 -9.17 2.12 -26.73
N ARG A 29 -10.01 3.18 -26.72
CA ARG A 29 -11.49 3.07 -26.74
C ARG A 29 -12.08 2.40 -27.97
N ALA A 30 -11.32 2.32 -29.06
CA ALA A 30 -11.70 1.61 -30.27
C ALA A 30 -11.32 0.12 -30.25
N ASP A 31 -10.58 -0.35 -29.24
CA ASP A 31 -10.13 -1.73 -29.10
C ASP A 31 -11.25 -2.64 -28.54
N PRO A 32 -11.50 -3.82 -29.14
CA PRO A 32 -12.38 -4.85 -28.57
C PRO A 32 -12.09 -5.22 -27.10
N GLU A 33 -10.84 -5.11 -26.64
CA GLU A 33 -10.42 -5.39 -25.25
C GLU A 33 -10.60 -4.21 -24.28
N HIS A 34 -11.21 -3.10 -24.73
CA HIS A 34 -11.39 -1.89 -23.93
C HIS A 34 -11.99 -2.16 -22.53
N GLN A 35 -12.93 -3.11 -22.42
CA GLN A 35 -13.55 -3.49 -21.15
C GLN A 35 -12.55 -4.05 -20.11
N GLY A 36 -11.55 -4.82 -20.56
CA GLY A 36 -10.51 -5.36 -19.67
C GLY A 36 -9.63 -4.25 -19.10
N TRP A 37 -9.29 -3.26 -19.93
CA TRP A 37 -8.51 -2.10 -19.52
C TRP A 37 -9.29 -1.19 -18.56
N GLU A 38 -10.58 -0.95 -18.80
CA GLU A 38 -11.44 -0.20 -17.87
C GLU A 38 -11.57 -0.92 -16.53
N ARG A 39 -11.74 -2.25 -16.55
CA ARG A 39 -11.78 -3.07 -15.33
C ARG A 39 -10.49 -2.94 -14.55
N LEU A 40 -9.34 -3.02 -15.21
CA LEU A 40 -8.04 -2.87 -14.59
C LEU A 40 -7.86 -1.49 -13.93
N ALA A 41 -8.22 -0.42 -14.65
CA ALA A 41 -8.20 0.95 -14.10
C ALA A 41 -9.06 1.09 -12.84
N SER A 42 -10.24 0.47 -12.85
CA SER A 42 -11.13 0.44 -11.69
C SER A 42 -10.49 -0.25 -10.48
N ILE A 43 -9.91 -1.45 -10.68
CA ILE A 43 -9.23 -2.19 -9.59
C ILE A 43 -8.04 -1.40 -9.05
N MET A 44 -7.28 -0.73 -9.93
CA MET A 44 -6.15 0.12 -9.53
C MET A 44 -6.60 1.32 -8.69
N ASN A 45 -7.70 1.97 -9.07
CA ASN A 45 -8.28 3.09 -8.31
C ASN A 45 -8.84 2.62 -6.96
N GLU A 46 -9.49 1.45 -6.90
CA GLU A 46 -9.91 0.83 -5.64
C GLU A 46 -8.71 0.55 -4.73
N ALA A 47 -7.63 -0.03 -5.28
CA ALA A 47 -6.40 -0.31 -4.54
C ALA A 47 -5.72 0.98 -4.04
N ALA A 48 -5.73 2.05 -4.84
CA ALA A 48 -5.20 3.36 -4.46
C ALA A 48 -5.94 3.99 -3.27
N ARG A 49 -7.23 3.68 -3.13
CA ARG A 49 -8.09 4.17 -2.05
C ARG A 49 -8.03 3.31 -0.79
N ASP A 50 -7.49 2.09 -0.88
CA ASP A 50 -7.34 1.20 0.27
C ASP A 50 -6.23 1.70 1.23
N PRO A 51 -6.57 2.12 2.47
CA PRO A 51 -5.60 2.61 3.43
C PRO A 51 -4.51 1.59 3.78
N ALA A 52 -4.83 0.30 3.69
CA ALA A 52 -3.87 -0.78 3.98
C ALA A 52 -2.82 -0.94 2.88
N ILE A 53 -3.11 -0.47 1.66
CA ILE A 53 -2.18 -0.42 0.54
C ILE A 53 -1.42 0.92 0.56
N ARG A 54 -2.15 2.03 0.66
CA ARG A 54 -1.61 3.40 0.57
C ARG A 54 -0.60 3.75 1.66
N ASN A 55 -0.80 3.29 2.89
CA ASN A 55 0.01 3.70 4.05
C ASN A 55 1.13 2.70 4.38
N THR A 56 1.59 1.93 3.41
CA THR A 56 2.65 0.94 3.59
C THR A 56 3.74 1.14 2.53
N ASP A 57 4.93 0.59 2.77
CA ASP A 57 6.01 0.51 1.76
C ASP A 57 5.54 -0.14 0.43
N ASN A 58 4.36 -0.76 0.41
CA ASN A 58 3.76 -1.42 -0.74
C ASN A 58 3.01 -0.48 -1.70
N ALA A 59 2.83 0.80 -1.36
CA ALA A 59 2.44 1.81 -2.34
C ALA A 59 3.45 1.87 -3.50
N TYR A 60 4.73 1.60 -3.20
CA TYR A 60 5.79 1.42 -4.21
C TYR A 60 5.54 0.22 -5.13
N TRP A 61 5.04 -0.91 -4.60
CA TRP A 61 4.72 -2.08 -5.41
C TRP A 61 3.57 -1.79 -6.38
N VAL A 62 2.51 -1.13 -5.93
CA VAL A 62 1.40 -0.73 -6.83
C VAL A 62 1.90 0.26 -7.88
N ALA A 63 2.70 1.25 -7.49
CA ALA A 63 3.31 2.21 -8.41
C ALA A 63 4.19 1.54 -9.48
N HIS A 64 5.02 0.59 -9.06
CA HIS A 64 5.85 -0.20 -9.98
C HIS A 64 4.99 -1.04 -10.92
N PHE A 65 3.92 -1.64 -10.41
CA PHE A 65 3.00 -2.43 -11.22
C PHE A 65 2.29 -1.56 -12.28
N VAL A 66 1.86 -0.35 -11.91
CA VAL A 66 1.29 0.65 -12.84
C VAL A 66 2.27 0.97 -13.97
N ARG A 67 3.56 1.18 -13.66
CA ARG A 67 4.59 1.46 -14.68
C ARG A 67 4.82 0.31 -15.64
N GLU A 68 4.92 -0.91 -15.12
CA GLU A 68 5.10 -2.10 -15.95
C GLU A 68 3.88 -2.32 -16.84
N LEU A 69 2.69 -2.00 -16.35
CA LEU A 69 1.46 -1.98 -17.12
C LEU A 69 1.46 -0.98 -18.28
N VAL A 70 1.84 0.27 -18.01
CA VAL A 70 1.93 1.33 -19.03
C VAL A 70 2.92 0.95 -20.14
N ARG A 71 3.99 0.23 -19.79
CA ARG A 71 5.00 -0.26 -20.73
C ARG A 71 4.51 -1.44 -21.56
N ALA A 72 3.71 -2.32 -20.97
CA ALA A 72 3.31 -3.58 -21.58
C ALA A 72 1.92 -3.56 -22.25
N VAL A 73 1.17 -2.47 -22.11
CA VAL A 73 -0.17 -2.22 -22.70
C VAL A 73 -0.21 -2.48 -24.21
N ASP A 74 0.92 -2.35 -24.90
CA ASP A 74 1.03 -2.52 -26.35
C ASP A 74 1.38 -3.97 -26.76
N THR A 75 1.57 -4.89 -25.80
CA THR A 75 2.17 -6.23 -26.05
C THR A 75 1.47 -7.42 -25.41
N ALA A 76 0.54 -7.20 -24.48
CA ALA A 76 -0.18 -8.27 -23.77
C ALA A 76 -1.65 -7.90 -23.56
N SER A 77 -2.51 -8.92 -23.43
CA SER A 77 -3.96 -8.72 -23.30
C SER A 77 -4.30 -8.02 -21.98
N ALA A 78 -5.35 -7.19 -22.01
CA ALA A 78 -5.85 -6.53 -20.80
C ALA A 78 -6.22 -7.55 -19.71
N GLN A 79 -6.78 -8.68 -20.13
CA GLN A 79 -7.27 -9.75 -19.26
C GLN A 79 -6.14 -10.41 -18.46
N ASP A 80 -4.98 -10.63 -19.08
CA ASP A 80 -3.81 -11.21 -18.40
C ASP A 80 -3.32 -10.30 -17.27
N PHE A 81 -3.32 -8.99 -17.49
CA PHE A 81 -2.95 -8.03 -16.45
C PHE A 81 -3.97 -7.94 -15.33
N VAL A 82 -5.27 -8.00 -15.66
CA VAL A 82 -6.33 -8.06 -14.63
C VAL A 82 -6.10 -9.26 -13.73
N MET A 83 -5.91 -10.45 -14.29
CA MET A 83 -5.66 -11.67 -13.51
C MET A 83 -4.39 -11.56 -12.66
N LEU A 84 -3.29 -11.08 -13.24
CA LEU A 84 -2.02 -10.90 -12.53
C LEU A 84 -2.16 -9.91 -11.35
N PHE A 85 -2.86 -8.80 -11.57
CA PHE A 85 -3.05 -7.76 -10.56
C PHE A 85 -3.98 -8.21 -9.44
N GLU A 86 -5.13 -8.81 -9.77
CA GLU A 86 -6.07 -9.34 -8.79
C GLU A 86 -5.41 -10.42 -7.93
N SER A 87 -4.64 -11.33 -8.55
CA SER A 87 -3.88 -12.36 -7.84
C SER A 87 -2.89 -11.74 -6.84
N LYS A 88 -2.10 -10.75 -7.27
CA LYS A 88 -1.13 -10.09 -6.37
C LYS A 88 -1.81 -9.29 -5.26
N ILE A 89 -2.91 -8.59 -5.53
CA ILE A 89 -3.71 -7.91 -4.50
C ILE A 89 -4.29 -8.93 -3.51
N ALA A 90 -4.76 -10.08 -3.98
CA ALA A 90 -5.30 -11.13 -3.12
C ALA A 90 -4.22 -11.72 -2.20
N THR A 91 -3.04 -12.04 -2.75
CA THR A 91 -1.87 -12.49 -1.96
C THR A 91 -1.48 -11.45 -0.92
N PHE A 92 -1.39 -10.18 -1.32
CA PHE A 92 -1.10 -9.07 -0.41
C PHE A 92 -2.11 -8.99 0.73
N ARG A 93 -3.40 -9.03 0.42
CA ARG A 93 -4.47 -9.00 1.42
C ARG A 93 -4.39 -10.22 2.36
N ALA A 94 -4.02 -11.39 1.85
CA ALA A 94 -3.81 -12.60 2.64
C ALA A 94 -2.60 -12.47 3.58
N GLU A 95 -1.46 -11.96 3.10
CA GLU A 95 -0.27 -11.69 3.91
C GLU A 95 -0.54 -10.66 5.01
N GLN A 96 -1.27 -9.59 4.68
CA GLN A 96 -1.71 -8.58 5.66
C GLN A 96 -2.64 -9.16 6.73
N LYS A 97 -3.50 -10.11 6.35
CA LYS A 97 -4.45 -10.78 7.26
C LYS A 97 -3.75 -11.80 8.17
N GLY A 98 -2.66 -12.41 7.70
CA GLY A 98 -1.87 -13.41 8.41
C GLY A 98 -0.73 -12.86 9.27
N SER A 99 -0.24 -11.65 9.02
CA SER A 99 0.92 -11.11 9.75
C SER A 99 0.58 -10.83 11.23
N ASP A 100 1.49 -11.22 12.13
CA ASP A 100 1.38 -10.96 13.57
C ASP A 100 1.21 -9.44 13.83
N PRO A 101 0.08 -9.01 14.43
CA PRO A 101 -0.17 -7.60 14.75
C PRO A 101 0.94 -6.96 15.57
N ARG A 102 1.63 -7.76 16.43
CA ARG A 102 2.76 -7.27 17.21
C ARG A 102 3.94 -6.92 16.31
N ALA A 103 4.31 -7.83 15.41
CA ALA A 103 5.44 -7.62 14.50
C ALA A 103 5.22 -6.37 13.62
N TRP A 104 3.99 -6.17 13.15
CA TRP A 104 3.62 -4.97 12.41
C TRP A 104 3.79 -3.70 13.24
N VAL A 105 3.19 -3.63 14.44
CA VAL A 105 3.32 -2.46 15.33
C VAL A 105 4.77 -2.16 15.69
N GLN A 106 5.59 -3.19 15.91
CA GLN A 106 7.02 -3.02 16.21
C GLN A 106 7.80 -2.50 15.00
N GLY A 107 7.48 -2.94 13.78
CA GLY A 107 8.07 -2.42 12.55
C GLY A 107 7.73 -0.95 12.34
N GLU A 108 6.45 -0.61 12.47
CA GLU A 108 5.94 0.75 12.33
C GLU A 108 6.52 1.69 13.39
N TRP A 109 6.71 1.21 14.63
CA TRP A 109 7.39 1.98 15.67
C TRP A 109 8.82 2.32 15.26
N LYS A 110 9.59 1.36 14.73
CA LYS A 110 10.97 1.61 14.28
C LYS A 110 11.03 2.65 13.16
N GLN A 111 10.04 2.65 12.26
CA GLN A 111 9.99 3.56 11.12
C GLN A 111 9.52 4.95 11.51
N HIS A 112 8.50 5.06 12.37
CA HIS A 112 7.79 6.32 12.63
C HIS A 112 8.06 6.92 14.01
N ARG A 113 8.88 6.30 14.86
CA ARG A 113 9.18 6.79 16.24
C ARG A 113 9.47 8.29 16.28
N ASP A 114 10.26 8.79 15.34
CA ASP A 114 10.69 10.19 15.30
C ASP A 114 9.53 11.15 15.01
N ALA A 115 8.53 10.73 14.23
CA ALA A 115 7.33 11.54 13.96
C ALA A 115 6.42 11.71 15.19
N TYR A 116 6.60 10.86 16.21
CA TYR A 116 5.89 10.95 17.49
C TYR A 116 6.83 11.45 18.61
N ASP A 117 8.01 11.97 18.31
CA ASP A 117 9.02 12.40 19.31
C ASP A 117 9.36 11.31 20.34
N GLY A 118 9.32 10.03 19.94
CA GLY A 118 9.50 8.92 20.87
C GLY A 118 8.34 8.69 21.85
N ASN A 119 7.20 9.36 21.69
CA ASN A 119 6.02 9.21 22.52
C ASN A 119 5.22 7.94 22.19
N LYS A 120 5.52 6.85 22.90
CA LYS A 120 4.85 5.55 22.74
C LYS A 120 3.34 5.61 22.94
N SER A 121 2.85 6.45 23.84
CA SER A 121 1.41 6.55 24.14
C SER A 121 0.65 7.25 23.02
N ALA A 122 1.24 8.27 22.41
CA ALA A 122 0.68 8.93 21.23
C ALA A 122 0.62 7.97 20.03
N PHE A 123 1.73 7.29 19.76
CA PHE A 123 1.80 6.25 18.74
C PHE A 123 0.78 5.13 18.99
N ALA A 124 0.73 4.58 20.20
CA ALA A 124 -0.17 3.49 20.52
C ALA A 124 -1.66 3.88 20.36
N ARG A 125 -2.06 5.11 20.72
CA ARG A 125 -3.44 5.58 20.52
C ARG A 125 -3.84 5.61 19.05
N ASP A 126 -2.89 5.92 18.18
CA ASP A 126 -3.11 5.92 16.74
C ASP A 126 -3.18 4.49 16.19
N TYR A 127 -2.24 3.65 16.60
CA TYR A 127 -2.14 2.27 16.11
C TYR A 127 -3.21 1.32 16.67
N VAL A 128 -3.83 1.61 17.82
CA VAL A 128 -5.07 0.93 18.24
C VAL A 128 -6.18 1.12 17.21
N ARG A 129 -6.35 2.35 16.70
CA ARG A 129 -7.36 2.66 15.69
C ARG A 129 -7.02 2.01 14.36
N ARG A 130 -5.76 2.07 13.93
CA ARG A 130 -5.31 1.41 12.69
C ARG A 130 -5.46 -0.11 12.74
N LEU A 131 -5.07 -0.77 13.84
CA LEU A 131 -5.27 -2.22 14.01
C LEU A 131 -6.73 -2.62 13.90
N HIS A 132 -7.62 -1.83 14.49
CA HIS A 132 -9.05 -2.09 14.43
C HIS A 132 -9.61 -1.88 13.01
N ASN A 133 -9.25 -0.78 12.36
CA ASN A 133 -9.81 -0.40 11.07
C ASN A 133 -9.21 -1.20 9.91
N GLU A 134 -7.88 -1.27 9.84
CA GLU A 134 -7.11 -1.84 8.73
C GLU A 134 -6.96 -3.36 8.86
N ARG A 135 -6.70 -3.86 10.08
CA ARG A 135 -6.41 -5.30 10.30
C ARG A 135 -7.54 -6.08 10.97
N LYS A 136 -8.64 -5.41 11.32
CA LYS A 136 -9.78 -6.00 12.06
C LYS A 136 -9.33 -6.70 13.36
N LYS A 137 -8.26 -6.20 14.00
CA LYS A 137 -7.74 -6.71 15.27
C LYS A 137 -8.04 -5.73 16.38
N LYS A 138 -8.75 -6.19 17.41
CA LYS A 138 -9.03 -5.38 18.60
C LYS A 138 -7.89 -5.57 19.61
N VAL A 139 -7.11 -4.51 19.82
CA VAL A 139 -5.96 -4.50 20.73
C VAL A 139 -6.07 -3.29 21.64
N GLY A 140 -5.81 -3.48 22.94
CA GLY A 140 -5.84 -2.40 23.92
C GLY A 140 -4.55 -1.58 23.91
N LEU A 141 -4.66 -0.30 24.27
CA LEU A 141 -3.53 0.64 24.36
C LEU A 141 -2.35 0.07 25.18
N ARG A 142 -2.63 -0.39 26.40
CA ARG A 142 -1.63 -0.97 27.31
C ARG A 142 -0.88 -2.15 26.70
N ARG A 143 -1.56 -2.97 25.88
CA ARG A 143 -0.92 -4.12 25.22
C ARG A 143 0.15 -3.67 24.23
N ILE A 144 -0.08 -2.56 23.54
CA ILE A 144 0.93 -1.96 22.66
C ILE A 144 2.06 -1.33 23.47
N THR A 145 1.75 -0.42 24.40
CA THR A 145 2.78 0.35 25.13
C THR A 145 3.62 -0.52 26.05
N ASP A 146 2.98 -1.35 26.86
CA ASP A 146 3.61 -2.01 28.02
C ASP A 146 4.15 -3.39 27.65
N HIS A 147 3.67 -3.97 26.55
CA HIS A 147 4.03 -5.32 26.12
C HIS A 147 4.74 -5.34 24.78
N TRP A 148 4.18 -4.73 23.74
CA TRP A 148 4.76 -4.83 22.39
C TRP A 148 5.93 -3.89 22.19
N LEU A 149 5.88 -2.68 22.74
CA LEU A 149 6.93 -1.67 22.66
C LEU A 149 7.84 -1.64 23.90
N LYS A 150 7.73 -2.63 24.78
CA LYS A 150 8.58 -2.74 25.97
C LYS A 150 10.03 -2.92 25.55
N GLY A 151 10.92 -2.04 26.02
CA GLY A 151 12.36 -2.09 25.71
C GLY A 151 12.77 -1.58 24.33
N MET A 152 11.84 -1.05 23.52
CA MET A 152 12.12 -0.34 22.26
C MET A 152 12.19 1.18 22.46
#